data_AF-A0A5C7G3D8-F1
#
_entry.id   AF-A0A5C7G3D8-F1
#
_cell.length_a   1.000
_cell.length_b   1.000
_cell.length_c   1.000
_cell.angle_alpha   90.00
_cell.angle_beta   90.00
_cell.angle_gamma   90.00
#
_symmetry.space_group_name_H-M   'P 1'
#
loop_
_entity.id
_entity.type
_entity.pdbx_description
1 polymer ?
#
loop_
_entity_poly.entity_id
_entity_poly.type
_entity_poly.pdbx_seq_one_letter_code
_entity_poly.pdbx_strand_id
1 'polypeptide(L)'
;MRTIFTRWAALALLACGAPGCVSTTPDWDARFGAATRNNLAAQVIDPSAAASNPALGLDGRAARAAIDNYQRSFARPELGPPAAMVDQ
;
A
#
# COMPACT_ATOMS: atom_id res chain seq x y z
N MET A 1 41.48 -51.10 -0.06
CA MET A 1 41.74 -49.84 -0.80
C MET A 1 40.56 -49.44 -1.69
N ARG A 2 40.08 -50.30 -2.61
CA ARG A 2 38.99 -49.97 -3.54
C ARG A 2 37.66 -49.56 -2.88
N THR A 3 37.28 -50.22 -1.79
CA THR A 3 36.06 -49.91 -1.01
C THR A 3 36.16 -48.66 -0.15
N ILE A 4 37.37 -48.26 0.21
CA ILE A 4 37.64 -47.01 0.94
C ILE A 4 37.48 -45.86 -0.05
N PHE A 5 38.09 -45.98 -1.24
CA PHE A 5 38.01 -44.97 -2.29
C PHE A 5 36.57 -44.69 -2.74
N THR A 6 35.73 -45.71 -2.90
CA THR A 6 34.32 -45.53 -3.27
C THR A 6 33.50 -44.84 -2.18
N ARG A 7 33.78 -45.10 -0.90
CA ARG A 7 33.10 -44.44 0.23
C ARG A 7 33.47 -42.96 0.33
N TRP A 8 34.75 -42.63 0.13
CA TRP A 8 35.21 -41.24 0.08
C TRP A 8 34.65 -40.48 -1.13
N ALA A 9 34.58 -41.13 -2.30
CA ALA A 9 33.96 -40.53 -3.48
C ALA A 9 32.46 -40.26 -3.29
N ALA A 10 31.74 -41.18 -2.65
CA ALA A 10 30.32 -41.00 -2.33
C ALA A 10 30.09 -39.87 -1.32
N LEU A 11 30.96 -39.74 -0.30
CA LEU A 11 30.91 -38.64 0.67
C LEU A 11 31.23 -37.29 0.03
N ALA A 12 32.20 -37.23 -0.87
CA ALA A 12 32.53 -36.00 -1.61
C ALA A 12 31.39 -35.56 -2.53
N LEU A 13 30.72 -36.50 -3.21
CA LEU A 13 29.54 -36.23 -4.02
C LEU A 13 28.36 -35.73 -3.18
N LEU A 14 28.11 -36.34 -2.02
CA LEU A 14 27.06 -35.89 -1.11
C LEU A 14 27.34 -34.49 -0.56
N ALA A 15 28.59 -34.19 -0.21
CA ALA A 15 28.99 -32.87 0.29
C ALA A 15 28.91 -31.78 -0.78
N CYS A 16 29.23 -32.11 -2.04
CA CYS A 16 29.16 -31.16 -3.17
C CYS A 16 27.72 -30.96 -3.68
N GLY A 17 26.87 -31.98 -3.55
CA GLY A 17 25.45 -31.93 -3.93
C GLY A 17 24.51 -31.38 -2.87
N ALA A 18 25.02 -31.05 -1.67
CA ALA A 18 24.24 -30.52 -0.55
C ALA A 18 24.59 -29.06 -0.17
N PRO A 19 24.67 -28.08 -1.10
CA PRO A 19 24.38 -26.73 -0.67
C PRO A 19 22.92 -26.78 -0.18
N GLY A 20 22.71 -26.66 1.12
CA GLY A 20 21.39 -26.79 1.74
C GLY A 20 20.36 -25.98 0.98
N CYS A 21 19.17 -26.56 0.77
CA CYS A 21 18.07 -26.00 -0.01
C CYS A 21 17.40 -24.76 0.62
N VAL A 22 18.18 -23.86 1.21
CA VAL A 22 17.77 -22.51 1.58
C VAL A 22 18.64 -21.55 0.80
N SER A 23 18.18 -21.22 -0.42
CA SER A 23 18.68 -20.05 -1.13
C SER A 23 18.16 -18.83 -0.41
N THR A 24 19.04 -18.06 0.21
CA THR A 24 18.69 -16.73 0.73
C THR A 24 18.33 -15.81 -0.44
N THR A 25 17.42 -14.86 -0.26
CA THR A 25 16.93 -13.97 -1.32
C THR A 25 17.28 -12.49 -1.05
N PRO A 26 18.54 -12.14 -0.75
CA PRO A 26 18.89 -10.83 -0.21
C PRO A 26 18.55 -9.69 -1.19
N ASP A 27 18.75 -9.90 -2.50
CA ASP A 27 18.40 -8.91 -3.52
C ASP A 27 16.89 -8.76 -3.70
N TRP A 28 16.14 -9.85 -3.51
CA TRP A 28 14.68 -9.84 -3.64
C TRP A 28 14.03 -9.19 -2.43
N ASP A 29 14.49 -9.56 -1.23
CA ASP A 29 14.05 -9.02 0.05
C ASP A 29 14.32 -7.51 0.12
N ALA A 30 15.51 -7.07 -0.33
CA ALA A 30 15.88 -5.66 -0.39
C ALA A 30 14.98 -4.83 -1.33
N ARG A 31 14.42 -5.46 -2.37
CA ARG A 31 13.62 -4.79 -3.41
C ARG A 31 12.12 -5.04 -3.29
N PHE A 32 11.68 -5.80 -2.28
CA PHE A 32 10.29 -6.17 -2.12
C PHE A 32 9.38 -4.93 -2.06
N GLY A 33 8.41 -4.84 -2.97
CA GLY A 33 7.47 -3.72 -3.08
C GLY A 33 8.03 -2.45 -3.72
N ALA A 34 9.27 -2.45 -4.22
CA ALA A 34 9.86 -1.27 -4.87
C ALA A 34 9.04 -0.80 -6.08
N ALA A 35 8.54 -1.73 -6.90
CA ALA A 35 7.69 -1.40 -8.06
C ALA A 35 6.41 -0.66 -7.65
N THR A 36 5.73 -1.11 -6.60
CA THR A 36 4.51 -0.47 -6.10
C THR A 36 4.79 0.93 -5.56
N ARG A 37 5.86 1.09 -4.77
CA ARG A 37 6.26 2.41 -4.25
C ARG A 37 6.66 3.38 -5.36
N ASN A 38 7.36 2.90 -6.38
CA ASN A 38 7.72 3.72 -7.54
C ASN A 38 6.49 4.14 -8.34
N ASN A 39 5.55 3.23 -8.59
CA ASN A 39 4.30 3.54 -9.28
C ASN A 39 3.47 4.55 -8.49
N LEU A 40 3.38 4.38 -7.17
CA LEU A 40 2.71 5.35 -6.30
C LEU A 40 3.39 6.73 -6.39
N ALA A 41 4.71 6.79 -6.27
CA ALA A 41 5.46 8.05 -6.37
C ALA A 41 5.28 8.76 -7.72
N ALA A 42 5.10 8.01 -8.81
CA ALA A 42 4.80 8.57 -10.13
C ALA A 42 3.36 9.11 -10.26
N GLN A 43 2.43 8.64 -9.42
CA GLN A 43 1.02 9.04 -9.44
C GLN A 43 0.68 10.10 -8.40
N VAL A 44 1.52 10.28 -7.38
CA VAL A 44 1.32 11.29 -6.33
C VAL A 44 1.59 12.68 -6.89
N ILE A 45 0.54 13.51 -6.91
CA ILE A 45 0.59 14.89 -7.42
C ILE A 45 1.37 15.80 -6.46
N ASP A 46 1.12 15.68 -5.15
CA ASP A 46 1.83 16.42 -4.11
C ASP A 46 2.08 15.51 -2.89
N PRO A 47 3.33 15.06 -2.66
CA PRO A 47 3.66 14.21 -1.51
C PRO A 47 3.62 14.97 -0.17
N SER A 48 3.61 16.30 -0.20
CA SER A 48 3.59 17.17 0.98
C SER A 48 2.20 17.72 1.34
N ALA A 49 1.16 17.38 0.57
CA ALA A 49 -0.17 17.97 0.69
C ALA A 49 -0.73 17.96 2.12
N ALA A 50 -0.53 16.85 2.84
CA ALA A 50 -1.00 16.70 4.22
C ALA A 50 -0.27 17.61 5.23
N ALA A 51 1.00 17.95 4.98
CA ALA A 51 1.78 18.83 5.84
C ALA A 51 1.52 20.30 5.51
N SER A 52 1.34 20.62 4.24
CA SER A 52 1.13 21.99 3.74
C SER A 52 -0.30 22.50 3.96
N ASN A 53 -1.29 21.60 3.98
CA ASN A 53 -2.68 21.95 4.23
C ASN A 53 -3.34 20.93 5.18
N PRO A 54 -3.07 21.03 6.49
CA PRO A 54 -3.66 20.13 7.46
C PRO A 54 -5.18 20.26 7.40
N ALA A 55 -5.88 19.12 7.30
CA ALA A 55 -7.33 19.11 7.35
C ALA A 55 -7.79 19.71 8.68
N LEU A 56 -8.36 20.92 8.63
CA LEU A 56 -8.86 21.64 9.82
C LEU A 56 -10.04 20.93 10.49
N GLY A 57 -10.59 19.90 9.85
CA GLY A 57 -11.81 19.22 10.26
C GLY A 57 -13.06 20.05 9.94
N LEU A 58 -14.23 19.49 10.26
CA LEU A 58 -15.52 20.18 10.16
C LEU A 58 -15.99 20.53 11.57
N ASP A 59 -16.45 21.77 11.79
CA ASP A 59 -17.07 22.15 13.06
C ASP A 59 -18.28 21.25 13.36
N GLY A 60 -18.44 20.83 14.62
CA GLY A 60 -19.48 19.87 15.01
C GLY A 60 -20.91 20.36 14.74
N ARG A 61 -21.19 21.67 14.84
CA ARG A 61 -22.50 22.22 14.48
C ARG A 61 -22.69 22.23 12.97
N ALA A 62 -21.66 22.58 12.20
CA ALA A 62 -21.71 22.50 10.75
C ALA A 62 -21.94 21.05 10.27
N ALA A 63 -21.25 20.07 10.87
CA ALA A 63 -21.44 18.66 10.59
C ALA A 63 -22.87 18.19 10.88
N ARG A 64 -23.41 18.58 12.04
CA ARG A 64 -24.80 18.28 12.41
C ARG A 64 -25.79 18.91 11.42
N ALA A 65 -25.62 20.18 11.09
CA ALA A 65 -26.50 20.88 10.16
C ALA A 65 -26.48 20.26 8.75
N ALA A 66 -25.31 19.81 8.27
CA ALA A 66 -25.19 19.11 7.01
C ALA A 66 -25.97 17.79 6.99
N ILE A 67 -25.86 16.99 8.05
CA ILE A 67 -26.62 15.73 8.20
C ILE A 67 -28.12 16.02 8.30
N ASP A 68 -28.53 17.00 9.10
CA ASP A 68 -29.94 17.40 9.25
C ASP A 68 -30.54 17.88 7.91
N ASN A 69 -29.77 18.62 7.10
CA ASN A 69 -30.19 19.04 5.75
C ASN A 69 -30.31 17.84 4.81
N TYR A 70 -29.34 16.93 4.81
CA TYR A 70 -29.36 15.71 3.99
C TYR A 70 -30.57 14.83 4.32
N GLN A 71 -30.91 14.66 5.60
CA GLN A 71 -32.10 13.89 5.99
C GLN A 71 -33.40 14.58 5.57
N ARG A 72 -33.47 15.91 5.68
CA ARG A 72 -34.65 16.68 5.28
C ARG A 72 -34.91 16.65 3.78
N SER A 73 -33.89 16.57 2.94
CA SER A 73 -34.06 16.53 1.49
C SER A 73 -34.78 15.27 0.98
N PHE A 74 -34.83 14.20 1.78
CA PHE A 74 -35.65 13.02 1.48
C PHE A 74 -37.10 13.16 1.96
N ALA A 75 -37.34 13.96 3.00
CA ALA A 75 -38.68 14.23 3.54
C ALA A 75 -39.39 15.38 2.81
N ARG A 76 -38.60 16.26 2.20
CA ARG A 76 -39.04 17.30 1.25
C ARG A 76 -38.15 17.17 0.02
N PRO A 77 -38.60 16.47 -1.03
CA PRO A 77 -37.93 16.60 -2.33
C PRO A 77 -38.13 18.06 -2.75
N GLU A 78 -37.13 18.90 -2.49
CA GLU A 78 -37.29 20.35 -2.64
C GLU A 78 -37.63 20.68 -4.11
N LEU A 79 -38.80 21.26 -4.34
CA LEU A 79 -39.13 22.00 -5.57
C LEU A 79 -38.33 23.32 -5.54
N GLY A 80 -37.05 23.28 -5.88
CA GLY A 80 -36.24 24.47 -5.97
C GLY A 80 -34.89 24.18 -6.62
N PRO A 81 -34.41 25.02 -7.56
CA PRO A 81 -33.12 24.79 -8.20
C PRO A 81 -32.01 24.77 -7.14
N PRO A 82 -30.99 23.91 -7.31
CA PRO A 82 -29.89 23.80 -6.35
C PRO A 82 -29.29 25.18 -6.13
N ALA A 83 -29.01 25.52 -4.86
CA ALA A 83 -28.34 26.76 -4.50
C ALA A 83 -27.12 26.92 -5.40
N ALA A 84 -27.09 28.00 -6.18
CA ALA A 84 -26.04 28.26 -7.13
C ALA A 84 -24.69 28.09 -6.42
N MET A 85 -23.87 27.19 -6.97
CA MET A 85 -22.48 27.04 -6.59
C MET A 85 -21.86 28.43 -6.69
N VAL A 86 -21.55 29.01 -5.52
CA VAL A 86 -20.93 30.33 -5.44
C VAL A 86 -19.56 30.17 -6.06
N ASP A 87 -19.42 30.72 -7.27
CA ASP A 87 -18.15 30.89 -7.95
C ASP A 87 -17.24 31.71 -7.01
N GLN A 88 -16.18 31.06 -6.53
CA GLN A 88 -15.09 31.64 -5.76
C GLN A 88 -13.80 31.33 -6.51
#